data_AF-A0AAN8XSL7-F1
#
_entry.id   AF-A0AAN8XSL7-F1
#
_cell.length_a   1.000
_cell.length_b   1.000
_cell.length_c   1.000
_cell.angle_alpha   90.00
_cell.angle_beta   90.00
_cell.angle_gamma   90.00
#
_symmetry.space_group_name_H-M   'P 1'
#
loop_
_entity.id
_entity.type
_entity.pdbx_description
1 polymer ?
#
loop_
_entity_poly.entity_id
_entity_poly.type
_entity_poly.pdbx_seq_one_letter_code
_entity_poly.pdbx_strand_id
1 'polypeptide(L)'
;MDKFAMLACITKDLSKSGARGSAVLNLLHDRMLNLAECNPFKNVMMELTKAAADPYMSMLYEWLNRGIIDDPYEEFMVVDTKTGITDEYWEKRYAIIPQSVPTFLKMHENVILLTGKYLNVIRQSGQEVRSPEQQKPIFSTTEASYSEVIERTYNFPSKKLFELFMDEKNLMGRLRSVKRFFLLDEGDFVLQLISKCEEELKKKIDVRPKCLQMLFKLALEDSSANNDIYKDDIICTLQPMTLMSQVQRILSNETEEDRLQISGLQGFTLGYRDRWPVSLVLDSKNIPCYQIIFRHLFFCKYVEKLLCRVWIRDKVMKSFPPSASHTCSSAFVLRHCMLNFIQNIEYYMMFDVIESNWQTFCNKIQMASVVLWYF
;
A
#
# COMPACT_ATOMS: atom_id res chain seq x y z
N MET A 1 -14.75 56.52 -6.53
CA MET A 1 -13.97 56.24 -5.31
C MET A 1 -12.50 56.31 -5.65
N ASP A 2 -11.74 57.03 -4.84
CA ASP A 2 -10.31 57.25 -5.05
C ASP A 2 -9.52 55.93 -4.94
N LYS A 3 -8.60 55.66 -5.86
CA LYS A 3 -7.81 54.41 -5.88
C LYS A 3 -7.06 54.22 -4.55
N PHE A 4 -6.61 55.32 -3.96
CA PHE A 4 -5.90 55.34 -2.67
C PHE A 4 -6.78 54.97 -1.48
N ALA A 5 -8.06 55.35 -1.48
CA ALA A 5 -8.99 55.02 -0.39
C ALA A 5 -9.26 53.50 -0.31
N MET A 6 -9.34 52.83 -1.47
CA MET A 6 -9.52 51.38 -1.54
C MET A 6 -8.26 50.62 -1.15
N LEU A 7 -7.07 51.09 -1.55
CA LEU A 7 -5.79 50.54 -1.07
C LEU A 7 -5.65 50.70 0.45
N ALA A 8 -5.99 51.87 0.99
CA ALA A 8 -6.00 52.10 2.43
C ALA A 8 -6.94 51.14 3.18
N CYS A 9 -8.12 50.88 2.61
CA CYS A 9 -9.06 49.89 3.14
C CYS A 9 -8.43 48.49 3.19
N ILE A 10 -7.83 48.02 2.10
CA ILE A 10 -7.15 46.71 2.05
C ILE A 10 -6.02 46.63 3.09
N THR A 11 -5.18 47.66 3.20
CA THR A 11 -4.10 47.67 4.21
C THR A 11 -4.65 47.65 5.64
N LYS A 12 -5.79 48.30 5.89
CA LYS A 12 -6.45 48.29 7.20
C LYS A 12 -7.01 46.91 7.53
N ASP A 13 -7.52 46.19 6.54
CA ASP A 13 -8.09 44.85 6.74
C ASP A 13 -6.99 43.78 6.87
N LEU A 14 -5.89 43.89 6.12
CA LEU A 14 -4.70 43.05 6.28
C LEU A 14 -4.05 43.24 7.66
N SER A 15 -3.90 44.50 8.11
CA SER A 15 -3.33 44.79 9.44
C SER A 15 -4.21 44.34 10.60
N LYS A 16 -5.55 44.45 10.46
CA LYS A 16 -6.50 43.95 11.47
C LYS A 16 -6.56 42.43 11.55
N SER A 17 -6.47 41.75 10.42
CA SER A 17 -6.56 40.28 10.36
C SER A 17 -5.25 39.59 10.73
N GLY A 18 -4.12 40.30 10.73
CA GLY A 18 -2.81 39.69 10.94
C GLY A 18 -2.48 38.63 9.88
N ALA A 19 -3.09 38.72 8.69
CA ALA A 19 -2.98 37.72 7.64
C ALA A 19 -1.52 37.57 7.17
N ARG A 20 -1.09 36.31 7.00
CA ARG A 20 0.24 35.92 6.49
C ARG A 20 0.08 34.82 5.42
N GLY A 21 1.06 34.69 4.52
CA GLY A 21 1.04 33.69 3.44
C GLY A 21 -0.26 33.66 2.63
N SER A 22 -0.84 32.46 2.52
CA SER A 22 -2.10 32.17 1.79
C SER A 22 -3.29 33.03 2.23
N ALA A 23 -3.36 33.44 3.51
CA ALA A 23 -4.49 34.23 4.01
C ALA A 23 -4.55 35.62 3.35
N VAL A 24 -3.39 36.19 3.02
CA VAL A 24 -3.30 37.44 2.25
C VAL A 24 -3.79 37.22 0.83
N LEU A 25 -3.37 36.11 0.19
CA LEU A 25 -3.79 35.76 -1.16
C LEU A 25 -5.31 35.53 -1.24
N ASN A 26 -5.89 34.85 -0.26
CA ASN A 26 -7.32 34.58 -0.19
C ASN A 26 -8.11 35.89 -0.05
N LEU A 27 -7.67 36.80 0.82
CA LEU A 27 -8.32 38.10 1.00
C LEU A 27 -8.25 38.95 -0.28
N LEU A 28 -7.10 38.98 -0.95
CA LEU A 28 -6.93 39.70 -2.22
C LEU A 28 -7.78 39.08 -3.35
N HIS A 29 -7.85 37.75 -3.40
CA HIS A 29 -8.63 37.02 -4.38
C HIS A 29 -10.14 37.22 -4.18
N ASP A 30 -10.64 37.09 -2.94
CA ASP A 30 -12.05 37.32 -2.61
C ASP A 30 -12.49 38.75 -2.94
N ARG A 31 -11.62 39.75 -2.68
CA ARG A 31 -11.88 41.13 -3.07
C ARG A 31 -11.88 41.34 -4.57
N MET A 32 -11.00 40.65 -5.29
CA MET A 32 -10.97 40.70 -6.76
C MET A 32 -12.28 40.13 -7.35
N LEU A 33 -12.79 39.03 -6.80
CA LEU A 33 -14.04 38.40 -7.25
C LEU A 33 -15.28 39.25 -6.94
N ASN A 34 -15.31 39.91 -5.78
CA ASN A 34 -16.44 40.77 -5.37
C ASN A 34 -16.54 42.11 -6.14
N LEU A 35 -15.56 42.41 -7.01
CA LEU A 35 -15.58 43.62 -7.85
C LEU A 35 -16.22 43.34 -9.21
N ALA A 36 -17.16 44.20 -9.60
CA ALA A 36 -17.77 44.19 -10.94
C ALA A 36 -16.69 44.33 -12.04
N GLU A 37 -16.89 43.64 -13.17
CA GLU A 37 -15.94 43.61 -14.30
C GLU A 37 -15.63 44.99 -14.89
N CYS A 38 -16.62 45.89 -14.90
CA CYS A 38 -16.46 47.25 -15.41
C CYS A 38 -15.70 48.19 -14.45
N ASN A 39 -15.29 47.71 -13.26
CA ASN A 39 -14.59 48.56 -12.30
C ASN A 39 -13.11 48.67 -12.66
N PRO A 40 -12.56 49.88 -12.93
CA PRO A 40 -11.14 50.07 -13.24
C PRO A 40 -10.20 49.64 -12.10
N PHE A 41 -10.73 49.50 -10.88
CA PHE A 41 -10.01 48.98 -9.73
C PHE A 41 -9.78 47.46 -9.80
N LYS A 42 -10.57 46.71 -10.57
CA LYS A 42 -10.38 45.27 -10.76
C LYS A 42 -9.02 44.95 -11.40
N ASN A 43 -8.58 45.78 -12.34
CA ASN A 43 -7.25 45.64 -12.96
C ASN A 43 -6.12 45.88 -11.94
N VAL A 44 -6.26 46.86 -11.06
CA VAL A 44 -5.28 47.12 -10.00
C VAL A 44 -5.23 45.95 -9.02
N MET A 45 -6.39 45.43 -8.60
CA MET A 45 -6.47 44.25 -7.73
C MET A 45 -5.88 43.01 -8.40
N MET A 46 -6.13 42.81 -9.69
CA MET A 46 -5.56 41.70 -10.44
C MET A 46 -4.03 41.77 -10.44
N GLU A 47 -3.44 42.94 -10.74
CA GLU A 47 -1.98 43.09 -10.72
C GLU A 47 -1.38 42.95 -9.33
N LEU A 48 -2.07 43.45 -8.29
CA LEU A 48 -1.66 43.24 -6.89
C LEU A 48 -1.71 41.75 -6.49
N THR A 49 -2.79 41.04 -6.84
CA THR A 49 -2.92 39.61 -6.54
C THR A 49 -1.90 38.80 -7.31
N LYS A 50 -1.63 39.12 -8.58
CA LYS A 50 -0.55 38.48 -9.37
C LYS A 50 0.81 38.68 -8.71
N ALA A 51 1.16 39.92 -8.37
CA ALA A 51 2.44 40.23 -7.73
C ALA A 51 2.58 39.56 -6.36
N ALA A 52 1.51 39.54 -5.56
CA ALA A 52 1.49 38.88 -4.26
C ALA A 52 1.56 37.35 -4.36
N ALA A 53 0.97 36.75 -5.41
CA ALA A 53 0.97 35.30 -5.63
C ALA A 53 2.30 34.78 -6.20
N ASP A 54 3.14 35.63 -6.78
CA ASP A 54 4.38 35.21 -7.46
C ASP A 54 5.38 34.42 -6.57
N PRO A 55 5.63 34.79 -5.30
CA PRO A 55 6.46 33.99 -4.39
C PRO A 55 5.84 32.61 -4.11
N TYR A 56 4.53 32.57 -3.88
CA TYR A 56 3.80 31.33 -3.63
C TYR A 56 3.83 30.40 -4.85
N MET A 57 3.64 30.96 -6.05
CA MET A 57 3.75 30.22 -7.30
C MET A 57 5.18 29.72 -7.59
N SER A 58 6.20 30.41 -7.07
CA SER A 58 7.60 29.94 -7.16
C SER A 58 7.83 28.71 -6.29
N MET A 59 7.31 28.70 -5.06
CA MET A 59 7.35 27.51 -4.19
C MET A 59 6.57 26.35 -4.82
N LEU A 60 5.39 26.64 -5.38
CA LEU A 60 4.60 25.66 -6.12
C LEU A 60 5.36 25.09 -7.32
N TYR A 61 6.07 25.93 -8.07
CA TYR A 61 6.87 25.53 -9.21
C TYR A 61 8.00 24.56 -8.85
N GLU A 62 8.76 24.86 -7.79
CA GLU A 62 9.83 23.97 -7.31
C GLU A 62 9.26 22.63 -6.81
N TRP A 63 8.11 22.65 -6.13
CA TRP A 63 7.44 21.43 -5.69
C TRP A 63 6.94 20.58 -6.88
N LEU A 64 6.28 21.20 -7.85
CA LEU A 64 5.71 20.50 -9.01
C LEU A 64 6.76 19.97 -9.98
N ASN A 65 7.91 20.64 -10.13
CA ASN A 65 8.93 20.23 -11.10
C ASN A 65 10.07 19.43 -10.50
N ARG A 66 10.42 19.69 -9.23
CA ARG A 66 11.58 19.08 -8.56
C ARG A 66 11.23 18.31 -7.29
N GLY A 67 10.02 18.45 -6.76
CA GLY A 67 9.62 17.85 -5.49
C GLY A 67 10.37 18.43 -4.28
N ILE A 68 10.88 19.66 -4.39
CA ILE A 68 11.63 20.34 -3.34
C ILE A 68 10.72 21.36 -2.66
N ILE A 69 10.78 21.43 -1.33
CA ILE A 69 10.11 22.46 -0.53
C ILE A 69 11.21 23.37 0.00
N ASP A 70 11.26 24.60 -0.51
CA ASP A 70 12.11 25.68 0.00
C ASP A 70 11.19 26.76 0.59
N ASP A 71 10.85 26.58 1.87
CA ASP A 71 9.90 27.42 2.58
C ASP A 71 10.43 27.78 3.98
N PRO A 72 11.27 28.83 4.09
CA PRO A 72 11.84 29.27 5.37
C PRO A 72 10.81 29.82 6.36
N TYR A 73 9.59 30.14 5.90
CA TYR A 73 8.57 30.84 6.67
C TYR A 73 7.29 30.01 6.92
N GLU A 74 7.28 28.75 6.47
CA GLU A 74 6.17 27.81 6.65
C GLU A 74 4.84 28.31 6.05
N GLU A 75 4.90 28.98 4.90
CA GLU A 75 3.74 29.56 4.20
C GLU A 75 3.15 28.62 3.13
N PHE A 76 3.89 27.61 2.67
CA PHE A 76 3.46 26.70 1.61
C PHE A 76 2.41 25.69 2.10
N MET A 77 1.54 25.23 1.19
CA MET A 77 0.47 24.28 1.55
C MET A 77 0.97 22.89 1.93
N VAL A 78 2.16 22.48 1.47
CA VAL A 78 2.72 21.15 1.75
C VAL A 78 3.84 21.26 2.78
N VAL A 79 3.79 20.43 3.81
CA VAL A 79 4.85 20.32 4.83
C VAL A 79 5.55 18.96 4.76
N ASP A 80 6.88 18.94 4.91
CA ASP A 80 7.65 17.72 5.15
C ASP A 80 7.83 17.55 6.67
N THR A 81 7.13 16.58 7.25
CA THR A 81 7.18 16.30 8.70
C THR A 81 8.48 15.63 9.12
N LYS A 82 9.31 15.15 8.17
CA LYS A 82 10.59 14.43 8.40
C LYS A 82 10.54 13.20 9.32
N THR A 83 9.36 12.77 9.77
CA THR A 83 9.18 11.67 10.74
C THR A 83 8.91 10.30 10.10
N GLY A 84 8.71 10.25 8.79
CA GLY A 84 8.39 9.01 8.07
C GLY A 84 9.60 8.12 7.80
N ILE A 85 9.84 7.14 8.67
CA ILE A 85 10.60 5.92 8.32
C ILE A 85 9.74 5.10 7.35
N THR A 86 10.40 4.36 6.44
CA THR A 86 9.91 3.63 5.25
C THR A 86 8.44 3.22 5.16
N ASP A 87 7.81 2.75 6.24
CA ASP A 87 6.46 2.16 6.21
C ASP A 87 5.35 3.22 6.39
N GLU A 88 5.64 4.36 7.02
CA GLU A 88 4.68 5.48 7.19
C GLU A 88 4.95 6.63 6.23
N TYR A 89 5.92 6.46 5.34
CA TYR A 89 6.39 7.46 4.39
C TYR A 89 5.24 8.09 3.59
N TRP A 90 4.37 7.24 3.02
CA TRP A 90 3.35 7.70 2.08
C TRP A 90 2.27 8.55 2.74
N GLU A 91 1.90 8.18 3.97
CA GLU A 91 0.80 8.80 4.71
C GLU A 91 1.26 10.01 5.51
N LYS A 92 2.43 9.93 6.16
CA LYS A 92 2.81 10.91 7.18
C LYS A 92 3.89 11.88 6.75
N ARG A 93 4.71 11.56 5.74
CA ARG A 93 5.86 12.42 5.40
C ARG A 93 5.44 13.76 4.81
N TYR A 94 4.49 13.76 3.87
CA TYR A 94 3.97 14.99 3.28
C TYR A 94 2.48 15.12 3.54
N ALA A 95 2.09 16.23 4.15
CA ALA A 95 0.72 16.56 4.50
C ALA A 95 0.35 17.96 3.99
N ILE A 96 -0.94 18.16 3.72
CA ILE A 96 -1.50 19.47 3.38
C ILE A 96 -1.84 20.21 4.67
N ILE A 97 -1.47 21.48 4.74
CA ILE A 97 -1.86 22.41 5.80
C ILE A 97 -3.08 23.19 5.30
N PRO A 98 -4.32 22.91 5.78
CA PRO A 98 -5.54 23.50 5.21
C PRO A 98 -5.59 25.02 5.27
N GLN A 99 -5.00 25.63 6.32
CA GLN A 99 -4.92 27.08 6.45
C GLN A 99 -3.97 27.73 5.44
N SER A 100 -2.98 27.00 4.94
CA SER A 100 -1.96 27.47 3.99
C SER A 100 -2.35 27.24 2.53
N VAL A 101 -3.56 26.74 2.26
CA VAL A 101 -4.10 26.52 0.90
C VAL A 101 -4.78 27.78 0.38
N PRO A 102 -4.33 28.34 -0.76
CA PRO A 102 -5.05 29.41 -1.43
C PRO A 102 -6.39 28.92 -1.97
N THR A 103 -7.46 29.70 -1.82
CA THR A 103 -8.83 29.33 -2.21
C THR A 103 -8.91 28.90 -3.67
N PHE A 104 -8.16 29.57 -4.55
CA PHE A 104 -8.10 29.29 -5.98
C PHE A 104 -7.32 28.01 -6.36
N LEU A 105 -6.56 27.40 -5.44
CA LEU A 105 -5.87 26.11 -5.64
C LEU A 105 -6.56 24.95 -4.93
N LYS A 106 -7.60 25.22 -4.14
CA LYS A 106 -8.25 24.22 -3.30
C LYS A 106 -8.77 23.00 -4.08
N MET A 107 -9.22 23.21 -5.31
CA MET A 107 -9.68 22.11 -6.18
C MET A 107 -8.56 21.15 -6.63
N HIS A 108 -7.30 21.61 -6.63
CA HIS A 108 -6.14 20.86 -7.11
C HIS A 108 -5.15 20.48 -5.99
N GLU A 109 -5.49 20.70 -4.72
CA GLU A 109 -4.58 20.48 -3.58
C GLU A 109 -4.03 19.04 -3.55
N ASN A 110 -4.89 18.05 -3.84
CA ASN A 110 -4.51 16.64 -3.88
C ASN A 110 -3.58 16.32 -5.06
N VAL A 111 -3.85 16.89 -6.24
CA VAL A 111 -3.02 16.70 -7.43
C VAL A 111 -1.62 17.30 -7.18
N ILE A 112 -1.57 18.49 -6.58
CA ILE A 112 -0.32 19.17 -6.22
C ILE A 112 0.48 18.32 -5.22
N LEU A 113 -0.16 17.82 -4.16
CA LEU A 113 0.49 16.95 -3.18
C LEU A 113 1.05 15.68 -3.82
N LEU A 114 0.23 14.98 -4.61
CA LEU A 114 0.62 13.73 -5.26
C LEU A 114 1.77 13.92 -6.25
N THR A 115 1.75 15.02 -7.03
CA THR A 115 2.80 15.33 -8.01
C THR A 115 4.18 15.34 -7.35
N GLY A 116 4.34 16.13 -6.27
CA GLY A 116 5.62 16.20 -5.58
C GLY A 116 5.94 14.95 -4.75
N LYS A 117 4.94 14.22 -4.22
CA LYS A 117 5.16 12.89 -3.63
C LYS A 117 5.77 11.92 -4.64
N TYR A 118 5.24 11.88 -5.87
CA TYR A 118 5.71 10.99 -6.93
C TYR A 118 7.15 11.31 -7.33
N LEU A 119 7.44 12.61 -7.52
CA LEU A 119 8.80 13.08 -7.79
C LEU A 119 9.79 12.68 -6.70
N ASN A 120 9.39 12.80 -5.44
CA ASN A 120 10.24 12.42 -4.31
C ASN A 120 10.54 10.92 -4.25
N VAL A 121 9.57 10.06 -4.61
CA VAL A 121 9.80 8.62 -4.71
C VAL A 121 10.77 8.27 -5.83
N ILE A 122 10.62 8.90 -6.99
CA ILE A 122 11.52 8.68 -8.13
C ILE A 122 12.93 9.15 -7.77
N ARG A 123 13.07 10.32 -7.13
CA ARG A 123 14.36 10.87 -6.67
C ARG A 123 15.05 9.95 -5.67
N GLN A 124 14.33 9.44 -4.67
CA GLN A 124 14.88 8.50 -3.69
C GLN A 124 15.26 7.15 -4.28
N SER A 125 14.66 6.80 -5.43
CA SER A 125 15.04 5.60 -6.20
C SER A 125 16.33 5.79 -7.00
N GLY A 126 16.97 6.97 -6.94
CA GLY A 126 18.27 7.25 -7.54
C GLY A 126 18.20 7.83 -8.96
N GLN A 127 17.00 8.19 -9.46
CA GLN A 127 16.85 8.83 -10.77
C GLN A 127 16.81 10.36 -10.64
N GLU A 128 17.62 11.05 -11.45
CA GLU A 128 17.48 12.50 -11.61
C GLU A 128 16.18 12.81 -12.35
N VAL A 129 15.22 13.42 -11.66
CA VAL A 129 14.00 13.89 -12.30
C VAL A 129 14.23 15.29 -12.83
N ARG A 130 14.56 15.38 -14.11
CA ARG A 130 14.44 16.64 -14.86
C ARG A 130 13.10 16.59 -15.58
N SER A 131 12.08 17.16 -14.94
CA SER A 131 10.82 17.43 -15.61
C SER A 131 11.13 18.25 -16.87
N PRO A 132 10.61 17.87 -18.06
CA PRO A 132 10.86 18.62 -19.28
C PRO A 132 10.35 20.04 -19.05
N GLU A 133 11.23 21.04 -19.16
CA GLU A 133 11.03 22.43 -18.73
C GLU A 133 9.61 22.94 -19.00
N GLN A 134 8.80 23.00 -17.93
CA GLN A 134 7.46 23.57 -17.98
C GLN A 134 7.50 24.99 -17.41
N GLN A 135 6.62 25.85 -17.94
CA GLN A 135 6.51 27.25 -17.55
C GLN A 135 6.06 27.37 -16.10
N LYS A 136 6.57 28.37 -15.38
CA LYS A 136 6.09 28.72 -14.04
C LYS A 136 4.57 28.99 -14.11
N PRO A 137 3.74 28.38 -13.25
CA PRO A 137 2.32 28.71 -13.21
C PRO A 137 2.18 30.17 -12.81
N ILE A 138 1.62 30.99 -13.70
CA ILE A 138 1.35 32.40 -13.43
C ILE A 138 -0.11 32.48 -12.97
N PHE A 139 -0.36 33.25 -11.91
CA PHE A 139 -1.73 33.54 -11.50
C PHE A 139 -2.47 34.28 -12.63
N SER A 140 -3.60 33.72 -13.06
CA SER A 140 -4.50 34.32 -14.04
C SER A 140 -5.91 34.43 -13.45
N THR A 141 -6.69 35.39 -13.95
CA THR A 141 -8.12 35.50 -13.65
C THR A 141 -8.94 34.32 -14.17
N THR A 142 -8.41 33.58 -15.14
CA THR A 142 -8.97 32.33 -15.63
C THR A 142 -8.29 31.14 -14.97
N GLU A 143 -9.04 30.38 -14.16
CA GLU A 143 -8.53 29.20 -13.46
C GLU A 143 -7.90 28.18 -14.42
N ALA A 144 -8.41 28.11 -15.65
CA ALA A 144 -7.95 27.22 -16.70
C ALA A 144 -6.44 27.30 -17.00
N SER A 145 -5.82 28.47 -16.85
CA SER A 145 -4.41 28.67 -17.21
C SER A 145 -3.44 27.91 -16.29
N TYR A 146 -3.63 28.01 -14.98
CA TYR A 146 -2.75 27.32 -14.03
C TYR A 146 -3.22 25.87 -13.78
N SER A 147 -4.52 25.59 -13.87
CA SER A 147 -5.04 24.22 -13.79
C SER A 147 -4.48 23.33 -14.90
N GLU A 148 -4.42 23.82 -16.15
CA GLU A 148 -3.84 23.05 -17.26
C GLU A 148 -2.35 22.77 -17.05
N VAL A 149 -1.60 23.74 -16.49
CA VAL A 149 -0.18 23.54 -16.15
C VAL A 149 -0.03 22.49 -15.05
N ILE A 150 -0.85 22.54 -13.99
CA ILE A 150 -0.82 21.56 -12.89
C ILE A 150 -1.11 20.15 -13.41
N GLU A 151 -2.16 19.97 -14.21
CA GLU A 151 -2.53 18.67 -14.79
C GLU A 151 -1.45 18.14 -15.75
N ARG A 152 -0.88 19.00 -16.59
CA ARG A 152 0.24 18.63 -17.47
C ARG A 152 1.49 18.23 -16.66
N THR A 153 1.75 18.94 -15.56
CA THR A 153 2.90 18.64 -14.70
C THR A 153 2.69 17.32 -13.95
N TYR A 154 1.46 17.00 -13.56
CA TYR A 154 1.11 15.72 -12.90
C TYR A 154 1.30 14.49 -13.80
N ASN A 155 1.00 14.61 -15.09
CA ASN A 155 1.06 13.49 -16.05
C ASN A 155 2.46 12.90 -16.20
N PHE A 156 3.52 13.71 -16.09
CA PHE A 156 4.89 13.24 -16.29
C PHE A 156 5.39 12.37 -15.12
N PRO A 157 5.37 12.82 -13.85
CA PRO A 157 5.78 12.01 -12.71
C PRO A 157 4.90 10.77 -12.53
N SER A 158 3.60 10.87 -12.81
CA SER A 158 2.68 9.74 -12.64
C SER A 158 2.96 8.61 -13.63
N LYS A 159 3.23 8.93 -14.91
CA LYS A 159 3.67 7.96 -15.91
C LYS A 159 5.07 7.42 -15.59
N LYS A 160 6.01 8.30 -15.22
CA LYS A 160 7.39 7.87 -14.91
C LYS A 160 7.46 6.97 -13.69
N LEU A 161 6.64 7.23 -12.67
CA LEU A 161 6.52 6.38 -11.49
C LEU A 161 5.93 5.01 -11.87
N PHE A 162 4.94 4.97 -12.75
CA PHE A 162 4.37 3.72 -13.25
C PHE A 162 5.43 2.86 -13.98
N GLU A 163 6.18 3.47 -14.91
CA GLU A 163 7.30 2.82 -15.62
C GLU A 163 8.35 2.29 -14.62
N LEU A 164 8.71 3.08 -13.60
CA LEU A 164 9.65 2.66 -12.54
C LEU A 164 9.16 1.40 -11.81
N PHE A 165 7.88 1.34 -11.44
CA PHE A 165 7.33 0.19 -10.72
C PHE A 165 7.18 -1.05 -11.61
N MET A 166 6.68 -0.87 -12.83
CA MET A 166 6.36 -1.99 -13.72
C MET A 166 7.60 -2.54 -14.42
N ASP A 167 8.45 -1.67 -14.96
CA ASP A 167 9.58 -2.09 -15.80
C ASP A 167 10.83 -2.32 -14.95
N GLU A 168 11.26 -1.32 -14.18
CA GLU A 168 12.54 -1.39 -13.47
C GLU A 168 12.50 -2.23 -12.19
N LYS A 169 11.43 -2.08 -11.40
CA LYS A 169 11.27 -2.82 -10.13
C LYS A 169 10.47 -4.11 -10.29
N ASN A 170 9.91 -4.36 -11.48
CA ASN A 170 9.15 -5.55 -11.85
C ASN A 170 8.16 -5.95 -10.75
N LEU A 171 7.28 -4.99 -10.41
CA LEU A 171 6.26 -5.16 -9.38
C LEU A 171 5.37 -6.38 -9.65
N MET A 172 5.00 -6.61 -10.92
CA MET A 172 4.18 -7.77 -11.28
C MET A 172 4.90 -9.10 -11.04
N GLY A 173 6.21 -9.18 -11.27
CA GLY A 173 7.00 -10.36 -10.91
C GLY A 173 6.98 -10.62 -9.41
N ARG A 174 7.11 -9.57 -8.60
CA ARG A 174 7.05 -9.68 -7.13
C ARG A 174 5.67 -10.07 -6.62
N LEU A 175 4.61 -9.50 -7.17
CA LEU A 175 3.23 -9.87 -6.84
C LEU A 175 2.92 -11.32 -7.24
N ARG A 176 3.48 -11.81 -8.35
CA ARG A 176 3.42 -13.24 -8.71
C ARG A 176 4.14 -14.10 -7.69
N SER A 177 5.31 -13.70 -7.19
CA SER A 177 5.97 -14.40 -6.08
C SER A 177 5.09 -14.40 -4.83
N VAL A 178 4.48 -13.26 -4.46
CA VAL A 178 3.53 -13.22 -3.33
C VAL A 178 2.39 -14.21 -3.54
N LYS A 179 1.78 -14.28 -4.73
CA LYS A 179 0.78 -15.30 -5.06
C LYS A 179 1.34 -16.73 -4.90
N ARG A 180 2.50 -17.02 -5.50
CA ARG A 180 3.13 -18.36 -5.46
C ARG A 180 3.28 -18.90 -4.05
N PHE A 181 3.73 -18.04 -3.13
CA PHE A 181 4.09 -18.47 -1.77
C PHE A 181 2.97 -18.22 -0.74
N PHE A 182 2.33 -17.05 -0.72
CA PHE A 182 1.29 -16.74 0.26
C PHE A 182 -0.07 -17.35 -0.10
N LEU A 183 -0.38 -17.49 -1.39
CA LEU A 183 -1.66 -18.02 -1.86
C LEU A 183 -1.55 -19.50 -2.31
N LEU A 184 -0.42 -20.15 -2.06
CA LEU A 184 -0.19 -21.59 -2.27
C LEU A 184 -0.37 -22.07 -3.73
N ASP A 185 0.01 -21.25 -4.72
CA ASP A 185 -0.09 -21.60 -6.15
C ASP A 185 0.83 -22.79 -6.51
N GLU A 186 2.04 -22.81 -5.96
CA GLU A 186 3.02 -23.89 -6.16
C GLU A 186 2.80 -24.99 -5.11
N GLY A 187 1.95 -25.97 -5.44
CA GLY A 187 1.53 -27.01 -4.50
C GLY A 187 2.66 -27.95 -4.02
N ASP A 188 3.68 -28.18 -4.84
CA ASP A 188 4.83 -29.02 -4.49
C ASP A 188 5.66 -28.40 -3.35
N PHE A 189 5.89 -27.09 -3.40
CA PHE A 189 6.58 -26.31 -2.37
C PHE A 189 5.88 -26.46 -1.02
N VAL A 190 4.55 -26.29 -0.98
CA VAL A 190 3.77 -26.37 0.26
C VAL A 190 3.86 -27.77 0.88
N LEU A 191 3.80 -28.81 0.05
CA LEU A 191 3.93 -30.20 0.52
C LEU A 191 5.32 -30.47 1.11
N GLN A 192 6.38 -29.96 0.48
CA GLN A 192 7.75 -30.06 1.01
C GLN A 192 7.90 -29.26 2.30
N LEU A 193 7.39 -28.03 2.34
CA LEU A 193 7.42 -27.15 3.49
C LEU A 193 6.73 -27.79 4.70
N ILE A 194 5.50 -28.28 4.53
CA ILE A 194 4.76 -28.96 5.59
C ILE A 194 5.56 -30.19 6.05
N SER A 195 6.13 -30.98 5.14
CA SER A 195 6.86 -32.20 5.48
C SER A 195 8.16 -31.96 6.24
N LYS A 196 8.92 -30.93 5.88
CA LYS A 196 10.18 -30.58 6.56
C LYS A 196 9.95 -29.85 7.89
N CYS A 197 8.91 -29.01 7.96
CA CYS A 197 8.63 -28.22 9.16
C CYS A 197 7.73 -28.93 10.18
N GLU A 198 7.09 -30.05 9.84
CA GLU A 198 6.08 -30.73 10.68
C GLU A 198 6.54 -30.97 12.13
N GLU A 199 7.75 -31.51 12.32
CA GLU A 199 8.27 -31.86 13.64
C GLU A 199 8.66 -30.63 14.48
N GLU A 200 9.13 -29.56 13.84
CA GLU A 200 9.40 -28.30 14.54
C GLU A 200 8.10 -27.56 14.86
N LEU A 201 7.11 -27.55 13.94
CA LEU A 201 5.84 -26.85 14.12
C LEU A 201 4.91 -27.51 15.16
N LYS A 202 5.08 -28.80 15.47
CA LYS A 202 4.37 -29.48 16.56
C LYS A 202 4.84 -29.03 17.95
N LYS A 203 6.03 -28.43 18.07
CA LYS A 203 6.54 -27.95 19.35
C LYS A 203 5.74 -26.72 19.80
N LYS A 204 5.39 -26.67 21.08
CA LYS A 204 4.55 -25.58 21.64
C LYS A 204 5.33 -24.33 22.05
N ILE A 205 6.60 -24.45 22.46
CA ILE A 205 7.31 -23.34 23.14
C ILE A 205 8.75 -23.15 22.60
N ASP A 206 9.34 -24.15 21.94
CA ASP A 206 10.76 -24.15 21.55
C ASP A 206 10.98 -24.11 20.02
N VAL A 207 10.08 -23.44 19.31
CA VAL A 207 10.21 -23.32 17.84
C VAL A 207 11.30 -22.29 17.56
N ARG A 208 12.48 -22.76 17.15
CA ARG A 208 13.62 -21.89 16.84
C ARG A 208 13.44 -21.23 15.47
N PRO A 209 13.32 -19.89 15.36
CA PRO A 209 13.09 -19.21 14.08
C PRO A 209 14.20 -19.48 13.06
N LYS A 210 15.45 -19.57 13.52
CA LYS A 210 16.60 -19.91 12.68
C LYS A 210 16.49 -21.30 12.07
N CYS A 211 15.98 -22.28 12.83
CA CYS A 211 15.76 -23.64 12.35
C CYS A 211 14.65 -23.66 11.29
N LEU A 212 13.53 -22.97 11.55
CA LEU A 212 12.45 -22.84 10.56
C LEU A 212 12.90 -22.16 9.27
N GLN A 213 13.68 -21.08 9.36
CA GLN A 213 14.20 -20.40 8.18
C GLN A 213 15.11 -21.31 7.36
N MET A 214 15.92 -22.15 8.02
CA MET A 214 16.75 -23.15 7.34
C MET A 214 15.90 -24.24 6.67
N LEU A 215 14.91 -24.79 7.38
CA LEU A 215 14.00 -25.81 6.83
C LEU A 215 13.17 -25.28 5.66
N PHE A 216 12.76 -24.00 5.71
CA PHE A 216 12.10 -23.31 4.62
C PHE A 216 13.01 -23.21 3.39
N LYS A 217 14.26 -22.78 3.57
CA LYS A 217 15.23 -22.72 2.46
C LYS A 217 15.46 -24.10 1.84
N LEU A 218 15.59 -25.14 2.66
CA LEU A 218 15.72 -26.52 2.19
C LEU A 218 14.45 -27.02 1.47
N ALA A 219 13.25 -26.59 1.88
CA ALA A 219 12.01 -26.93 1.18
C ALA A 219 11.88 -26.22 -0.16
N LEU A 220 12.37 -24.98 -0.22
CA LEU A 220 12.41 -24.15 -1.42
C LEU A 220 13.39 -24.70 -2.46
N GLU A 221 14.58 -25.12 -2.03
CA GLU A 221 15.60 -25.71 -2.91
C GLU A 221 15.15 -27.04 -3.55
N ASP A 222 14.37 -27.84 -2.81
CA ASP A 222 13.85 -29.14 -3.27
C ASP A 222 12.61 -29.03 -4.19
N SER A 223 12.08 -27.81 -4.39
CA SER A 223 10.83 -27.56 -5.11
C SER A 223 11.06 -26.84 -6.45
N SER A 224 10.08 -26.92 -7.35
CA SER A 224 10.00 -26.10 -8.57
C SER A 224 10.05 -24.59 -8.26
N ALA A 225 9.63 -24.18 -7.06
CA ALA A 225 9.64 -22.80 -6.57
C ALA A 225 11.06 -22.20 -6.46
N ASN A 226 12.11 -23.01 -6.53
CA ASN A 226 13.50 -22.56 -6.60
C ASN A 226 13.80 -21.66 -7.82
N ASN A 227 13.01 -21.79 -8.89
CA ASN A 227 13.14 -21.00 -10.12
C ASN A 227 12.64 -19.54 -9.97
N ASP A 228 12.01 -19.19 -8.85
CA ASP A 228 11.51 -17.83 -8.62
C ASP A 228 12.65 -16.85 -8.32
N ILE A 229 12.66 -15.71 -9.04
CA ILE A 229 13.70 -14.68 -8.94
C ILE A 229 13.68 -13.98 -7.58
N TYR A 230 12.50 -13.84 -6.96
CA TYR A 230 12.30 -13.07 -5.73
C TYR A 230 12.10 -13.94 -4.49
N LYS A 231 12.42 -15.23 -4.57
CA LYS A 231 12.29 -16.18 -3.46
C LYS A 231 13.03 -15.76 -2.17
N ASP A 232 14.15 -15.05 -2.30
CA ASP A 232 14.97 -14.60 -1.17
C ASP A 232 14.34 -13.46 -0.35
N ASP A 233 13.37 -12.78 -0.92
CA ASP A 233 12.61 -11.74 -0.22
C ASP A 233 11.55 -12.37 0.71
N ILE A 234 11.31 -13.68 0.64
CA ILE A 234 10.33 -14.37 1.47
C ILE A 234 11.02 -15.01 2.67
N ILE A 235 10.47 -14.76 3.85
CA ILE A 235 11.03 -15.17 5.13
C ILE A 235 10.00 -15.93 5.96
N CYS A 236 10.45 -16.76 6.89
CA CYS A 236 9.56 -17.35 7.88
C CYS A 236 9.42 -16.42 9.08
N THR A 237 8.19 -16.21 9.50
CA THR A 237 7.89 -15.44 10.72
C THR A 237 6.94 -16.24 11.61
N LEU A 238 7.06 -16.04 12.92
CA LEU A 238 6.17 -16.61 13.91
C LEU A 238 5.36 -15.48 14.52
N GLN A 239 4.05 -15.55 14.33
CA GLN A 239 3.10 -14.64 14.95
C GLN A 239 2.87 -15.04 16.41
N PRO A 240 2.85 -14.08 17.35
CA PRO A 240 2.66 -14.36 18.78
C PRO A 240 1.21 -14.69 19.14
N MET A 241 0.29 -14.64 18.18
CA MET A 241 -1.16 -14.77 18.38
C MET A 241 -1.76 -15.77 17.38
N THR A 242 -2.84 -16.46 17.74
CA THR A 242 -3.58 -17.33 16.81
C THR A 242 -4.29 -16.55 15.71
N LEU A 243 -4.74 -17.22 14.66
CA LEU A 243 -5.52 -16.59 13.59
C LEU A 243 -6.84 -16.02 14.14
N MET A 244 -7.52 -16.77 15.01
CA MET A 244 -8.78 -16.36 15.62
C MET A 244 -8.61 -15.11 16.48
N SER A 245 -7.60 -15.09 17.35
CA SER A 245 -7.28 -13.91 18.17
C SER A 245 -6.84 -12.71 17.32
N GLN A 246 -6.11 -12.94 16.21
CA GLN A 246 -5.73 -11.86 15.29
C GLN A 246 -6.97 -11.23 14.64
N VAL A 247 -7.92 -12.05 14.19
CA VAL A 247 -9.17 -11.59 13.58
C VAL A 247 -10.07 -10.91 14.62
N GLN A 248 -10.19 -11.47 15.82
CA GLN A 248 -10.93 -10.84 16.92
C GLN A 248 -10.35 -9.47 17.25
N ARG A 249 -9.03 -9.33 17.40
CA ARG A 249 -8.41 -8.02 17.67
C ARG A 249 -8.71 -6.98 16.59
N ILE A 250 -8.77 -7.40 15.33
CA ILE A 250 -9.14 -6.52 14.20
C ILE A 250 -10.62 -6.11 14.28
N LEU A 251 -11.50 -7.02 14.73
CA LEU A 251 -12.95 -6.80 14.76
C LEU A 251 -13.45 -6.09 16.03
N SER A 252 -12.90 -6.41 17.20
CA SER A 252 -13.37 -5.89 18.50
C SER A 252 -12.51 -4.75 19.05
N ASN A 253 -11.36 -4.42 18.46
CA ASN A 253 -10.37 -3.46 19.00
C ASN A 253 -9.93 -3.75 20.45
N GLU A 254 -10.29 -4.91 21.01
CA GLU A 254 -9.95 -5.30 22.38
C GLU A 254 -8.59 -5.99 22.39
N THR A 255 -7.79 -5.62 23.38
CA THR A 255 -6.42 -6.09 23.60
C THR A 255 -6.38 -7.07 24.76
N GLU A 256 -7.17 -8.14 24.68
CA GLU A 256 -7.00 -9.26 25.62
C GLU A 256 -5.72 -10.02 25.21
N GLU A 257 -4.64 -9.80 25.98
CA GLU A 257 -3.37 -10.52 25.86
C GLU A 257 -3.49 -11.93 26.48
N ASP A 258 -4.35 -12.76 25.91
CA ASP A 258 -4.25 -14.19 26.15
C ASP A 258 -3.03 -14.70 25.38
N ARG A 259 -1.86 -14.70 26.05
CA ARG A 259 -0.68 -15.47 25.64
C ARG A 259 -1.00 -16.96 25.77
N LEU A 260 -1.91 -17.44 24.91
CA LEU A 260 -2.16 -18.84 24.72
C LEU A 260 -0.83 -19.50 24.37
N GLN A 261 -0.60 -20.69 24.90
CA GLN A 261 0.51 -21.57 24.54
C GLN A 261 0.27 -22.07 23.11
N ILE A 262 0.53 -21.19 22.14
CA ILE A 262 0.21 -21.39 20.73
C ILE A 262 1.20 -22.39 20.16
N SER A 263 0.68 -23.44 19.51
CA SER A 263 1.51 -24.39 18.78
C SER A 263 2.27 -23.68 17.65
N GLY A 264 3.51 -24.09 17.35
CA GLY A 264 4.26 -23.55 16.21
C GLY A 264 3.45 -23.52 14.92
N LEU A 265 2.62 -24.54 14.68
CA LEU A 265 1.69 -24.62 13.54
C LEU A 265 0.70 -23.45 13.48
N GLN A 266 0.16 -23.05 14.63
CA GLN A 266 -0.79 -21.95 14.69
C GLN A 266 -0.08 -20.60 14.54
N GLY A 267 1.14 -20.45 15.06
CA GLY A 267 1.92 -19.21 14.94
C GLY A 267 2.63 -19.03 13.60
N PHE A 268 2.81 -20.07 12.81
CA PHE A 268 3.59 -20.04 11.56
C PHE A 268 2.94 -19.16 10.49
N THR A 269 3.74 -18.26 9.91
CA THR A 269 3.38 -17.50 8.71
C THR A 269 4.60 -17.15 7.88
N LEU A 270 4.37 -16.60 6.69
CA LEU A 270 5.41 -16.06 5.84
C LEU A 270 5.50 -14.54 6.04
N GLY A 271 6.72 -14.00 6.01
CA GLY A 271 6.99 -12.58 5.89
C GLY A 271 7.54 -12.26 4.51
N TYR A 272 7.43 -11.00 4.13
CA TYR A 272 8.05 -10.47 2.92
C TYR A 272 9.03 -9.37 3.34
N ARG A 273 10.23 -9.38 2.76
CA ARG A 273 11.27 -8.37 2.99
C ARG A 273 11.06 -7.25 2.00
N ASP A 274 10.38 -6.21 2.44
CA ASP A 274 10.12 -5.05 1.61
C ASP A 274 11.42 -4.30 1.27
N ARG A 275 11.58 -3.94 -0.01
CA ARG A 275 12.65 -3.07 -0.48
C ARG A 275 12.04 -1.82 -1.09
N TRP A 276 12.63 -0.67 -0.79
CA TRP A 276 12.25 0.57 -1.44
C TRP A 276 12.44 0.48 -2.96
N PRO A 277 11.49 0.95 -3.79
CA PRO A 277 10.21 1.62 -3.48
C PRO A 277 8.99 0.68 -3.42
N VAL A 278 9.17 -0.64 -3.60
CA VAL A 278 8.07 -1.62 -3.63
C VAL A 278 7.35 -1.72 -2.28
N SER A 279 8.02 -1.36 -1.19
CA SER A 279 7.45 -1.22 0.16
C SER A 279 6.25 -0.25 0.23
N LEU A 280 6.09 0.63 -0.76
CA LEU A 280 4.92 1.50 -0.85
C LEU A 280 3.65 0.71 -1.21
N VAL A 281 3.78 -0.33 -2.04
CA VAL A 281 2.66 -1.16 -2.49
C VAL A 281 2.50 -2.38 -1.60
N LEU A 282 3.61 -3.07 -1.33
CA LEU A 282 3.69 -4.15 -0.35
C LEU A 282 4.03 -3.51 0.99
N ASP A 283 3.04 -2.86 1.59
CA ASP A 283 3.19 -2.13 2.82
C ASP A 283 2.87 -3.00 4.05
N SER A 284 3.07 -2.41 5.23
CA SER A 284 2.74 -3.02 6.51
C SER A 284 1.23 -3.24 6.73
N LYS A 285 0.37 -2.82 5.78
CA LYS A 285 -1.09 -3.04 5.82
C LYS A 285 -1.50 -4.22 4.94
N ASN A 286 -0.93 -4.32 3.74
CA ASN A 286 -1.27 -5.34 2.75
C ASN A 286 -0.64 -6.70 3.06
N ILE A 287 0.63 -6.75 3.50
CA ILE A 287 1.30 -8.02 3.82
C ILE A 287 0.58 -8.81 4.94
N PRO A 288 0.13 -8.19 6.06
CA PRO A 288 -0.67 -8.89 7.06
C PRO A 288 -1.96 -9.50 6.52
N CYS A 289 -2.62 -8.88 5.54
CA CYS A 289 -3.80 -9.46 4.89
C CYS A 289 -3.45 -10.76 4.16
N TYR A 290 -2.35 -10.79 3.42
CA TYR A 290 -1.85 -12.02 2.79
C TYR A 290 -1.41 -13.07 3.82
N GLN A 291 -0.85 -12.65 4.96
CA GLN A 291 -0.49 -13.57 6.06
C GLN A 291 -1.72 -14.26 6.65
N ILE A 292 -2.82 -13.54 6.85
CA ILE A 292 -4.08 -14.11 7.37
C ILE A 292 -4.60 -15.18 6.42
N ILE A 293 -4.63 -14.88 5.11
CA ILE A 293 -5.06 -15.83 4.08
C ILE A 293 -4.14 -17.06 4.06
N PHE A 294 -2.82 -16.84 4.03
CA PHE A 294 -1.83 -17.92 4.06
C PHE A 294 -2.04 -18.85 5.25
N ARG A 295 -2.20 -18.31 6.46
CA ARG A 295 -2.39 -19.12 7.68
C ARG A 295 -3.61 -20.02 7.60
N HIS A 296 -4.71 -19.52 7.02
CA HIS A 296 -5.91 -20.32 6.82
C HIS A 296 -5.69 -21.46 5.81
N LEU A 297 -5.17 -21.13 4.62
CA LEU A 297 -4.92 -22.10 3.56
C LEU A 297 -3.90 -23.17 3.99
N PHE A 298 -2.83 -22.74 4.67
CA PHE A 298 -1.79 -23.63 5.19
C PHE A 298 -2.34 -24.62 6.22
N PHE A 299 -3.27 -24.17 7.08
CA PHE A 299 -3.93 -25.06 8.03
C PHE A 299 -4.83 -26.09 7.34
N CYS A 300 -5.61 -25.69 6.32
CA CYS A 300 -6.39 -26.62 5.52
C CYS A 300 -5.50 -27.71 4.89
N LYS A 301 -4.40 -27.31 4.25
CA LYS A 301 -3.45 -28.24 3.63
C LYS A 301 -2.79 -29.17 4.63
N TYR A 302 -2.50 -28.67 5.83
CA TYR A 302 -1.98 -29.50 6.91
C TYR A 302 -3.01 -30.57 7.36
N VAL A 303 -4.28 -30.19 7.51
CA VAL A 303 -5.36 -31.13 7.88
C VAL A 303 -5.60 -32.16 6.77
N GLU A 304 -5.59 -31.75 5.50
CA GLU A 304 -5.65 -32.66 4.34
C GLU A 304 -4.54 -33.71 4.41
N LYS A 305 -3.29 -33.28 4.64
CA LYS A 305 -2.14 -34.19 4.79
C LYS A 305 -2.33 -35.19 5.94
N LEU A 306 -2.85 -34.75 7.09
CA LEU A 306 -3.12 -35.64 8.23
C LEU A 306 -4.17 -36.70 7.88
N LEU A 307 -5.27 -36.32 7.23
CA LEU A 307 -6.32 -37.25 6.78
C LEU A 307 -5.76 -38.27 5.77
N CYS A 308 -4.91 -37.83 4.85
CA CYS A 308 -4.21 -38.70 3.91
C CYS A 308 -3.26 -39.69 4.60
N ARG A 309 -2.56 -39.28 5.66
CA ARG A 309 -1.71 -40.19 6.46
C ARG A 309 -2.53 -41.27 7.17
N VAL A 310 -3.69 -40.92 7.71
CA VAL A 310 -4.61 -41.91 8.31
C VAL A 310 -5.11 -42.88 7.23
N TRP A 311 -5.45 -42.40 6.04
CA TRP A 311 -5.87 -43.25 4.93
C TRP A 311 -4.82 -44.30 4.53
N ILE A 312 -3.53 -43.94 4.54
CA ILE A 312 -2.44 -44.90 4.27
C ILE A 312 -2.43 -46.01 5.34
N ARG A 313 -2.66 -45.66 6.62
CA ARG A 313 -2.77 -46.65 7.71
C ARG A 313 -4.02 -47.51 7.58
N ASP A 314 -5.14 -46.93 7.19
CA ASP A 314 -6.40 -47.66 6.95
C ASP A 314 -6.24 -48.74 5.89
N LYS A 315 -5.44 -48.50 4.84
CA LYS A 315 -5.14 -49.52 3.82
C LYS A 315 -4.46 -50.75 4.41
N VAL A 316 -3.53 -50.55 5.35
CA VAL A 316 -2.88 -51.65 6.07
C VAL A 316 -3.91 -52.34 6.98
N MET A 317 -4.78 -51.58 7.64
CA MET A 317 -5.81 -52.13 8.52
C MET A 317 -6.84 -53.01 7.79
N LYS A 318 -7.09 -52.74 6.50
CA LYS A 318 -7.95 -53.57 5.64
C LYS A 318 -7.38 -54.95 5.30
N SER A 319 -6.09 -55.19 5.53
CA SER A 319 -5.48 -56.53 5.36
C SER A 319 -5.66 -57.45 6.58
N PHE A 320 -6.21 -56.94 7.69
CA PHE A 320 -6.50 -57.73 8.89
C PHE A 320 -7.84 -58.48 8.76
N PRO A 321 -8.10 -59.48 9.63
CA PRO A 321 -9.33 -60.26 9.60
C PRO A 321 -10.60 -59.39 9.64
N PRO A 322 -11.70 -59.80 8.97
CA PRO A 322 -12.92 -59.02 8.83
C PRO A 322 -13.52 -58.57 10.16
N SER A 323 -13.35 -59.35 11.23
CA SER A 323 -13.80 -59.04 12.60
C SER A 323 -13.23 -57.72 13.14
N ALA A 324 -11.97 -57.40 12.86
CA ALA A 324 -11.34 -56.13 13.24
C ALA A 324 -11.66 -54.99 12.27
N SER A 325 -11.91 -55.32 10.99
CA SER A 325 -12.26 -54.35 9.96
C SER A 325 -13.66 -53.76 10.16
N HIS A 326 -14.63 -54.53 10.68
CA HIS A 326 -15.99 -54.04 10.91
C HIS A 326 -16.06 -52.94 11.98
N THR A 327 -15.24 -53.02 13.03
CA THR A 327 -15.17 -51.99 14.09
C THR A 327 -14.64 -50.65 13.57
N CYS A 328 -13.80 -50.66 12.52
CA CYS A 328 -13.21 -49.45 11.94
C CYS A 328 -13.97 -48.89 10.75
N SER A 329 -15.04 -49.55 10.30
CA SER A 329 -15.82 -49.12 9.13
C SER A 329 -16.42 -47.72 9.32
N SER A 330 -16.91 -47.39 10.52
CA SER A 330 -17.44 -46.05 10.84
C SER A 330 -16.36 -44.97 10.76
N ALA A 331 -15.14 -45.25 11.24
CA ALA A 331 -14.00 -44.35 11.15
C ALA A 331 -13.56 -44.13 9.69
N PHE A 332 -13.61 -45.16 8.85
CA PHE A 332 -13.29 -45.03 7.42
C PHE A 332 -14.28 -44.12 6.68
N VAL A 333 -15.57 -44.24 6.99
CA VAL A 333 -16.62 -43.37 6.42
C VAL A 333 -16.43 -41.93 6.89
N LEU A 334 -16.23 -41.72 8.20
CA LEU A 334 -16.00 -40.38 8.76
C LEU A 334 -14.78 -39.70 8.11
N ARG A 335 -13.65 -40.39 8.03
CA ARG A 335 -12.43 -39.87 7.37
C ARG A 335 -12.68 -39.52 5.91
N HIS A 336 -13.41 -40.37 5.17
CA HIS A 336 -13.76 -40.10 3.77
C HIS A 336 -14.62 -38.82 3.64
N CYS A 337 -15.63 -38.65 4.50
CA CYS A 337 -16.45 -37.44 4.52
C CYS A 337 -15.62 -36.18 4.84
N MET A 338 -14.75 -36.26 5.85
CA MET A 338 -13.86 -35.13 6.21
C MET A 338 -12.87 -34.79 5.10
N LEU A 339 -12.33 -35.80 4.42
CA LEU A 339 -11.38 -35.60 3.32
C LEU A 339 -12.06 -34.94 2.11
N ASN A 340 -13.23 -35.43 1.71
CA ASN A 340 -13.97 -34.83 0.60
C ASN A 340 -14.40 -33.39 0.94
N PHE A 341 -14.78 -33.14 2.19
CA PHE A 341 -15.14 -31.81 2.66
C PHE A 341 -13.96 -30.83 2.54
N ILE A 342 -12.79 -31.19 3.07
CA ILE A 342 -11.62 -30.30 3.03
C ILE A 342 -11.16 -30.06 1.59
N GLN A 343 -11.15 -31.10 0.75
CA GLN A 343 -10.76 -30.97 -0.66
C GLN A 343 -11.70 -30.07 -1.46
N ASN A 344 -13.01 -30.18 -1.24
CA ASN A 344 -13.99 -29.31 -1.88
C ASN A 344 -13.85 -27.84 -1.42
N ILE A 345 -13.59 -27.61 -0.13
CA ILE A 345 -13.37 -26.26 0.40
C ILE A 345 -12.09 -25.65 -0.15
N GLU A 346 -10.99 -26.41 -0.18
CA GLU A 346 -9.74 -25.96 -0.76
C GLU A 346 -9.88 -25.66 -2.25
N TYR A 347 -10.59 -26.49 -3.00
CA TYR A 347 -10.89 -26.25 -4.41
C TYR A 347 -11.64 -24.92 -4.59
N TYR A 348 -12.71 -24.70 -3.83
CA TYR A 348 -13.49 -23.46 -3.87
C TYR A 348 -12.61 -22.23 -3.56
N MET A 349 -11.81 -22.27 -2.50
CA MET A 349 -10.95 -21.15 -2.12
C MET A 349 -9.87 -20.85 -3.17
N MET A 350 -9.23 -21.88 -3.72
CA MET A 350 -8.12 -21.71 -4.66
C MET A 350 -8.60 -21.27 -6.05
N PHE A 351 -9.61 -21.94 -6.61
CA PHE A 351 -10.04 -21.72 -7.99
C PHE A 351 -11.13 -20.65 -8.11
N ASP A 352 -12.22 -20.78 -7.35
CA ASP A 352 -13.36 -19.88 -7.52
C ASP A 352 -13.10 -18.50 -6.90
N VAL A 353 -12.35 -18.45 -5.79
CA VAL A 353 -12.07 -17.19 -5.09
C VAL A 353 -10.72 -16.61 -5.50
N ILE A 354 -9.61 -17.31 -5.25
CA ILE A 354 -8.27 -16.74 -5.45
C ILE A 354 -7.96 -16.52 -6.93
N GLU A 355 -8.13 -17.54 -7.78
CA GLU A 355 -7.76 -17.44 -9.19
C GLU A 355 -8.65 -16.44 -9.96
N SER A 356 -9.96 -16.46 -9.73
CA SER A 356 -10.90 -15.50 -10.34
C SER A 356 -10.57 -14.04 -10.00
N ASN A 357 -10.29 -13.75 -8.72
CA ASN A 357 -9.92 -12.41 -8.29
C ASN A 357 -8.53 -12.00 -8.79
N TRP A 358 -7.59 -12.94 -8.87
CA TRP A 358 -6.26 -12.70 -9.41
C TRP A 358 -6.30 -12.30 -10.90
N GLN A 359 -7.13 -12.98 -11.70
CA GLN A 359 -7.33 -12.62 -13.11
C GLN A 359 -7.95 -11.23 -13.26
N THR A 360 -8.98 -10.94 -12.45
CA THR A 360 -9.60 -9.60 -12.42
C THR A 360 -8.58 -8.52 -12.06
N PHE A 361 -7.72 -8.80 -11.08
CA PHE A 361 -6.64 -7.91 -10.68
C PHE A 361 -5.61 -7.68 -11.80
N CYS A 362 -5.16 -8.75 -12.46
CA CYS A 362 -4.21 -8.67 -13.58
C CYS A 362 -4.79 -7.83 -14.74
N ASN A 363 -6.06 -8.05 -15.09
CA ASN A 363 -6.73 -7.28 -16.13
C ASN A 363 -6.82 -5.79 -15.77
N LYS A 364 -7.16 -5.46 -14.52
CA LYS A 364 -7.21 -4.08 -14.05
C LYS A 364 -5.85 -3.40 -14.07
N ILE A 365 -4.78 -4.10 -13.68
CA ILE A 365 -3.42 -3.54 -13.74
C ILE A 365 -2.98 -3.30 -15.18
N GLN A 366 -3.30 -4.21 -16.11
CA GLN A 366 -2.96 -4.01 -17.52
C GLN A 366 -3.70 -2.82 -18.14
N MET A 367 -4.91 -2.53 -17.68
CA MET A 367 -5.67 -1.34 -18.12
C MET A 367 -5.23 -0.05 -17.41
N ALA A 368 -4.49 -0.15 -16.31
CA ALA A 368 -4.03 1.01 -15.57
C ALA A 368 -2.83 1.67 -16.27
N SER A 369 -2.95 2.96 -16.56
CA SER A 369 -1.87 3.78 -17.13
C SER A 369 -1.21 4.70 -16.11
N VAL A 370 -1.81 4.83 -14.93
CA VAL A 370 -1.39 5.76 -13.88
C VAL A 370 -1.51 5.06 -12.53
N VAL A 371 -0.51 5.25 -11.67
CA VAL A 371 -0.63 4.89 -10.26
C VAL A 371 -1.52 5.95 -9.60
N LEU A 372 -2.79 5.63 -9.36
CA LEU A 372 -3.70 6.45 -8.57
C LEU A 372 -3.74 5.90 -7.16
N TRP A 373 -3.07 6.58 -6.25
CA TRP A 373 -3.22 6.32 -4.82
C TRP A 373 -4.50 7.03 -4.36
N TYR A 374 -5.58 6.28 -4.24
CA TYR A 374 -6.80 6.79 -3.61
C TYR A 374 -6.57 6.86 -2.10
N PHE A 375 -6.89 8.02 -1.52
CA PHE A 375 -6.93 8.28 -0.08
C PHE A 375 -8.18 7.70 0.56
#